data_AF-A0A2J6MPN6-F1
#
_entry.id   AF-A0A2J6MPN6-F1
#
_cell.length_a   1.000
_cell.length_b   1.000
_cell.length_c   1.000
_cell.angle_alpha   90.00
_cell.angle_beta   90.00
_cell.angle_gamma   90.00
#
_symmetry.space_group_name_H-M   'P 1'
#
loop_
_entity.id
_entity.type
_entity.pdbx_description
1 polymer ?
#
loop_
_entity_poly.entity_id
_entity_poly.type
_entity_poly.pdbx_seq_one_letter_code
_entity_poly.pdbx_strand_id
1 'polypeptide(L)'
;MTQKSGYKPRYLKRLNRAARSSVAQSLVSDETAQKVDKQIDVFIENAQKNVSGPLVRKAKAYPRFAIGASTFSKKVAAGELPQPAYKSGSITGYKEIELDMMLAAQTLATRNGFMLDAKAFVAALSAPVNASEEVSA
;
A
#
# COMPACT_ATOMS: atom_id res chain seq x y z
N MET A 1 12.96 2.62 34.05
CA MET A 1 13.51 2.95 32.72
C MET A 1 12.51 2.49 31.67
N THR A 2 11.68 3.39 31.14
CA THR A 2 10.67 3.03 30.14
C THR A 2 11.27 3.26 28.76
N GLN A 3 11.70 2.19 28.09
CA GLN A 3 12.14 2.25 26.70
C GLN A 3 10.98 2.79 25.85
N LYS A 4 11.13 4.02 25.35
CA LYS A 4 10.29 4.50 24.26
C LYS A 4 10.68 3.68 23.02
N SER A 5 9.98 2.57 22.79
CA SER A 5 10.00 1.89 21.51
C SER A 5 9.43 2.85 20.48
N GLY A 6 10.30 3.65 19.86
CA GLY A 6 9.93 4.62 18.84
C GLY A 6 9.69 3.92 17.51
N TYR A 7 8.67 3.08 17.43
CA TYR A 7 8.31 2.43 16.18
C TYR A 7 7.86 3.49 15.17
N LYS A 8 8.55 3.55 14.03
CA LYS A 8 8.24 4.47 12.94
C LYS A 8 7.62 3.67 11.80
N PRO A 9 6.30 3.77 11.57
CA PRO A 9 5.64 3.03 10.51
C PRO A 9 6.15 3.47 9.13
N ARG A 10 6.31 2.51 8.21
CA ARG A 10 6.84 2.78 6.86
C ARG A 10 5.76 3.29 5.92
N TYR A 11 4.56 2.72 6.02
CA TYR A 11 3.45 3.02 5.09
C TYR A 11 2.27 3.71 5.76
N LEU A 12 2.33 4.01 7.05
CA LEU A 12 1.20 4.57 7.78
C LEU A 12 1.48 6.00 8.23
N LYS A 13 0.49 6.87 8.02
CA LYS A 13 0.40 8.19 8.64
C LYS A 13 -0.74 8.17 9.65
N ARG A 14 -0.49 8.70 10.85
CA ARG A 14 -1.56 8.88 11.84
C ARG A 14 -2.55 9.90 11.29
N LEU A 15 -3.84 9.56 11.34
CA LEU A 15 -4.89 10.55 11.12
C LEU A 15 -4.78 11.57 12.26
N ASN A 16 -4.61 12.85 11.93
CA ASN A 16 -4.61 13.95 12.90
C ASN A 16 -6.00 14.08 13.54
N ARG A 17 -6.31 13.20 14.50
CA ARG A 17 -7.46 13.35 15.37
C ARG A 17 -6.97 14.20 16.54
N ALA A 18 -7.51 15.41 16.64
CA ALA A 18 -7.16 16.41 17.63
C ALA A 18 -6.90 15.79 19.02
N ALA A 19 -5.71 16.08 19.54
CA ALA A 19 -5.26 15.97 20.93
C ALA A 19 -6.17 15.16 21.87
N ARG A 20 -5.83 13.89 22.10
CA ARG A 20 -6.10 13.26 23.40
C ARG A 20 -4.86 12.58 23.94
N SER A 21 -4.52 13.03 25.14
CA SER A 21 -3.38 12.70 25.98
C SER A 21 -3.50 11.28 26.54
N SER A 22 -2.50 10.42 26.31
CA SER A 22 -1.93 9.51 27.31
C SER A 22 -0.76 8.70 26.72
N VAL A 23 0.28 8.45 27.51
CA VAL A 23 1.43 7.59 27.15
C VAL A 23 0.98 6.14 26.91
N ALA A 24 -0.10 5.69 27.56
CA ALA A 24 -0.70 4.38 27.31
C ALA A 24 -1.35 4.30 25.91
N GLN A 25 -2.05 5.35 25.45
CA GLN A 25 -2.56 5.41 24.07
C GLN A 25 -1.44 5.44 23.03
N SER A 26 -0.30 6.08 23.31
CA SER A 26 0.82 6.06 22.36
C SER A 26 1.41 4.66 22.18
N LEU A 27 1.60 3.91 23.28
CA LEU A 27 2.15 2.55 23.22
C LEU A 27 1.19 1.57 22.51
N VAL A 28 -0.12 1.64 22.81
CA VAL A 28 -1.13 0.83 22.11
C VAL A 28 -1.22 1.21 20.63
N SER A 29 -1.03 2.48 20.29
CA SER A 29 -0.99 2.92 18.89
C SER A 29 0.25 2.43 18.14
N ASP A 30 1.39 2.28 18.82
CA ASP A 30 2.64 1.82 18.20
C ASP A 30 2.61 0.30 17.94
N GLU A 31 2.09 -0.49 18.87
CA GLU A 31 1.89 -1.93 18.65
C GLU A 31 0.87 -2.20 17.54
N THR A 32 -0.22 -1.43 17.51
CA THR A 32 -1.23 -1.52 16.45
C THR A 32 -0.65 -1.10 15.09
N ALA A 33 0.08 0.01 15.04
CA ALA A 33 0.76 0.46 13.82
C ALA A 33 1.72 -0.61 13.31
N GLN A 34 2.50 -1.24 14.20
CA GLN A 34 3.43 -2.30 13.83
C GLN A 34 2.73 -3.53 13.26
N LYS A 35 1.60 -3.95 13.86
CA LYS A 35 0.80 -5.07 13.34
C LYS A 35 0.22 -4.76 11.95
N VAL A 36 -0.28 -3.55 11.74
CA VAL A 36 -0.84 -3.12 10.46
C VAL A 36 0.26 -3.02 9.39
N ASP A 37 1.41 -2.42 9.70
CA ASP A 37 2.54 -2.31 8.76
C ASP A 37 3.04 -3.70 8.31
N LYS A 38 3.13 -4.67 9.24
CA LYS A 38 3.47 -6.07 8.92
C LYS A 38 2.45 -6.74 7.99
N GLN A 39 1.15 -6.48 8.19
CA GLN A 39 0.12 -7.00 7.29
C GLN A 39 0.18 -6.33 5.91
N ILE A 40 0.58 -5.06 5.85
CA ILE A 40 0.83 -4.35 4.59
C ILE A 40 2.04 -4.95 3.86
N ASP A 41 3.10 -5.31 4.57
CA ASP A 41 4.25 -6.03 3.98
C ASP A 41 3.80 -7.35 3.33
N VAL A 42 2.89 -8.11 3.97
CA VAL A 42 2.33 -9.34 3.37
C VAL A 42 1.56 -9.05 2.08
N PHE A 43 0.85 -7.93 1.97
CA PHE A 43 0.19 -7.54 0.72
C PHE A 43 1.20 -7.22 -0.39
N ILE A 44 2.32 -6.58 -0.04
CA ILE A 44 3.41 -6.28 -0.98
C ILE A 44 4.04 -7.58 -1.47
N GLU A 45 4.38 -8.50 -0.57
CA GLU A 45 4.93 -9.81 -0.92
C GLU A 45 4.01 -10.61 -1.83
N ASN A 46 2.70 -10.62 -1.54
CA ASN A 46 1.72 -11.32 -2.36
C ASN A 46 1.63 -10.75 -3.78
N ALA A 47 1.65 -9.42 -3.93
CA ALA A 47 1.68 -8.79 -5.25
C ALA A 47 2.98 -9.10 -6.00
N GLN A 48 4.11 -9.09 -5.30
CA GLN A 48 5.43 -9.36 -5.86
C GLN A 48 5.59 -10.83 -6.31
N LYS A 49 5.07 -11.80 -5.55
CA LYS A 49 5.08 -13.21 -5.93
C LYS A 49 4.20 -13.49 -7.16
N ASN A 50 3.16 -12.69 -7.39
CA ASN A 50 2.23 -12.86 -8.49
C ASN A 50 2.55 -11.94 -9.69
N VAL A 51 3.75 -12.11 -10.24
CA VAL A 51 4.26 -11.30 -11.37
C VAL A 51 3.41 -11.49 -12.64
N SER A 52 2.85 -12.69 -12.82
CA SER A 52 2.14 -13.14 -14.03
C SER A 52 0.62 -12.96 -13.98
N GLY A 53 0.11 -12.16 -13.04
CA GLY A 53 -1.32 -12.01 -12.82
C GLY A 53 -2.09 -11.40 -14.02
N PRO A 54 -3.41 -11.58 -14.07
CA PRO A 54 -4.25 -11.03 -15.13
C PRO A 54 -4.15 -9.50 -15.22
N LEU A 55 -4.24 -8.99 -16.45
CA LEU A 55 -4.27 -7.56 -16.72
C LEU A 55 -5.70 -7.05 -16.86
N VAL A 56 -5.99 -5.95 -16.17
CA VAL A 56 -7.28 -5.27 -16.19
C VAL A 56 -7.12 -3.95 -16.95
N ARG A 57 -8.02 -3.70 -17.90
CA ARG A 57 -8.05 -2.43 -18.64
C ARG A 57 -8.38 -1.27 -17.70
N LYS A 58 -7.87 -0.08 -18.00
CA LYS A 58 -8.18 1.17 -17.27
C LYS A 58 -9.67 1.34 -16.94
N ALA A 59 -10.56 1.07 -17.91
CA ALA A 59 -12.01 1.18 -17.76
C ALA A 59 -12.61 0.30 -16.64
N LYS A 60 -11.96 -0.83 -16.34
CA LYS A 60 -12.33 -1.73 -15.24
C LYS A 60 -11.52 -1.48 -13.96
N ALA A 61 -10.38 -0.77 -14.05
CA ALA A 61 -9.52 -0.48 -12.92
C ALA A 61 -10.02 0.72 -12.08
N TYR A 62 -10.32 1.85 -12.72
CA TYR A 62 -10.68 3.07 -11.97
C TYR A 62 -11.97 2.97 -11.12
N PRO A 63 -13.03 2.24 -11.53
CA PRO A 63 -14.25 2.14 -10.72
C PRO A 63 -14.01 1.49 -9.36
N ARG A 64 -12.98 0.62 -9.24
CA ARG A 64 -12.63 -0.06 -7.98
C ARG A 64 -12.27 0.90 -6.85
N PHE A 65 -11.78 2.09 -7.20
CA PHE A 65 -11.37 3.13 -6.25
C PHE A 65 -12.44 4.18 -6.02
N ALA A 66 -13.65 4.01 -6.59
CA ALA A 66 -14.74 4.99 -6.53
C ALA A 66 -14.32 6.43 -6.96
N ILE A 67 -13.43 6.53 -7.94
CA ILE A 67 -12.95 7.81 -8.49
C ILE A 67 -13.15 7.88 -10.01
N GLY A 68 -13.22 9.09 -10.56
CA GLY A 68 -13.28 9.29 -12.00
C GLY A 68 -11.98 8.93 -12.73
N ALA A 69 -12.08 8.56 -14.02
CA ALA A 69 -10.94 8.14 -14.84
C ALA A 69 -9.80 9.19 -14.93
N SER A 70 -10.14 10.49 -14.94
CA SER A 70 -9.16 11.59 -14.91
C SER A 70 -8.39 11.61 -13.59
N THR A 71 -9.09 11.55 -12.46
CA THR A 71 -8.48 11.49 -11.12
C THR A 71 -7.61 10.25 -10.95
N PHE A 72 -8.08 9.10 -11.43
CA PHE A 72 -7.29 7.87 -11.43
C PHE A 72 -5.98 8.06 -12.18
N SER A 73 -6.02 8.66 -13.38
CA SER A 73 -4.81 8.93 -14.18
C SER A 73 -3.84 9.88 -13.46
N LYS A 74 -4.35 10.92 -12.81
CA LYS A 74 -3.55 11.86 -12.01
C LYS A 74 -2.88 11.17 -10.83
N LYS A 75 -3.60 10.30 -10.12
CA LYS A 75 -3.08 9.54 -8.98
C LYS A 75 -2.03 8.52 -9.40
N VAL A 76 -2.24 7.82 -10.52
CA VAL A 76 -1.20 6.94 -11.12
C VAL A 76 0.05 7.77 -11.46
N ALA A 77 -0.10 8.91 -12.15
CA ALA A 77 1.03 9.78 -12.48
C ALA A 77 1.75 10.34 -11.24
N ALA A 78 1.04 10.58 -10.14
CA ALA A 78 1.60 11.02 -8.87
C ALA A 78 2.30 9.89 -8.07
N GLY A 79 2.25 8.64 -8.56
CA GLY A 79 2.76 7.46 -7.86
C GLY A 79 1.89 7.03 -6.67
N GLU A 80 0.64 7.48 -6.60
CA GLU A 80 -0.31 7.12 -5.53
C GLU A 80 -1.16 5.90 -5.87
N LEU A 81 -1.08 5.39 -7.10
CA LEU A 81 -1.74 4.17 -7.55
C LEU A 81 -0.77 3.34 -8.40
N PRO A 82 -1.01 2.02 -8.52
CA PRO A 82 -0.17 1.13 -9.32
C PRO A 82 0.04 1.64 -10.76
N GLN A 83 1.27 1.51 -11.24
CA GLN A 83 1.61 1.87 -12.61
C GLN A 83 1.00 0.87 -13.60
N PRO A 84 0.73 1.29 -14.84
CA PRO A 84 0.27 0.35 -15.86
C PRO A 84 1.39 -0.64 -16.20
N ALA A 85 1.10 -1.93 -16.14
CA ALA A 85 2.01 -2.98 -16.58
C ALA A 85 2.05 -3.11 -18.12
N TYR A 86 1.03 -2.59 -18.81
CA TYR A 86 0.98 -2.55 -20.26
C TYR A 86 0.43 -1.22 -20.76
N LYS A 87 1.08 -0.66 -21.78
CA LYS A 87 0.62 0.54 -22.46
C LYS A 87 0.98 0.47 -23.94
N SER A 88 -0.03 0.46 -24.80
CA SER A 88 0.15 0.52 -26.26
C SER A 88 -1.02 1.28 -26.90
N GLY A 89 -0.71 2.38 -27.58
CA GLY A 89 -1.73 3.27 -28.16
C GLY A 89 -2.78 3.69 -27.13
N SER A 90 -4.04 3.37 -27.41
CA SER A 90 -5.20 3.66 -26.54
C SER A 90 -5.43 2.61 -25.44
N ILE A 91 -4.69 1.50 -25.45
CA ILE A 91 -4.84 0.41 -24.48
C ILE A 91 -3.89 0.63 -23.31
N THR A 92 -4.45 0.65 -22.10
CA THR A 92 -3.69 0.67 -20.85
C THR A 92 -4.19 -0.45 -19.94
N GLY A 93 -3.28 -1.32 -19.53
CA GLY A 93 -3.52 -2.48 -18.67
C GLY A 93 -2.76 -2.36 -17.36
N TYR A 94 -3.42 -2.76 -16.28
CA TYR A 94 -2.90 -2.77 -14.91
C TYR A 94 -2.94 -4.20 -14.38
N LYS A 95 -1.97 -4.59 -13.55
CA LYS A 95 -2.04 -5.90 -12.88
C LYS A 95 -3.19 -5.89 -11.89
N GLU A 96 -4.07 -6.87 -11.99
CA GLU A 96 -5.23 -6.99 -11.10
C GLU A 96 -4.82 -7.05 -9.63
N ILE A 97 -3.81 -7.88 -9.33
CA ILE A 97 -3.32 -8.10 -7.98
C ILE A 97 -2.79 -6.82 -7.32
N GLU A 98 -2.10 -5.94 -8.05
CA GLU A 98 -1.59 -4.68 -7.51
C GLU A 98 -2.74 -3.73 -7.14
N LEU A 99 -3.82 -3.71 -7.93
CA LEU A 99 -5.01 -2.92 -7.61
C LEU A 99 -5.72 -3.45 -6.37
N ASP A 100 -5.84 -4.77 -6.26
CA ASP A 100 -6.53 -5.42 -5.14
C ASP A 100 -5.73 -5.29 -3.83
N MET A 101 -4.41 -5.44 -3.87
CA MET A 101 -3.54 -5.22 -2.71
C MET A 101 -3.54 -3.76 -2.26
N MET A 102 -3.60 -2.80 -3.20
CA MET A 102 -3.76 -1.38 -2.84
C MET A 102 -5.09 -1.13 -2.12
N LEU A 103 -6.19 -1.70 -2.60
CA LEU A 103 -7.50 -1.55 -1.96
C LEU A 103 -7.54 -2.22 -0.59
N ALA A 104 -6.95 -3.41 -0.45
CA ALA A 104 -6.83 -4.13 0.81
C ALA A 104 -6.01 -3.33 1.83
N ALA A 105 -4.85 -2.79 1.43
CA ALA A 105 -4.00 -1.96 2.28
C ALA A 105 -4.69 -0.66 2.72
N GLN A 106 -5.37 0.03 1.80
CA GLN A 106 -6.17 1.23 2.14
C GLN A 106 -7.29 0.92 3.12
N THR A 107 -8.01 -0.18 2.90
CA THR A 107 -9.10 -0.63 3.77
C THR A 107 -8.58 -0.99 5.15
N LEU A 108 -7.47 -1.74 5.21
CA LEU A 108 -6.85 -2.13 6.47
C LEU A 108 -6.37 -0.92 7.27
N ALA A 109 -5.65 0.01 6.62
CA ALA A 109 -5.19 1.23 7.27
C ALA A 109 -6.37 2.04 7.82
N THR A 110 -7.41 2.27 7.00
CA THR A 110 -8.58 3.07 7.38
C THR A 110 -9.36 2.41 8.53
N ARG A 111 -9.56 1.09 8.49
CA ARG A 111 -10.23 0.33 9.56
C ARG A 111 -9.50 0.43 10.91
N ASN A 112 -8.18 0.58 10.87
CA ASN A 112 -7.34 0.72 12.06
C ASN A 112 -7.04 2.19 12.43
N GLY A 113 -7.70 3.16 11.80
CA GLY A 113 -7.53 4.59 12.12
C GLY A 113 -6.23 5.20 11.61
N PHE A 114 -5.61 4.58 10.59
CA PHE A 114 -4.44 5.09 9.89
C PHE A 114 -4.77 5.54 8.47
N MET A 115 -3.91 6.38 7.92
CA MET A 115 -3.90 6.71 6.50
C MET A 115 -2.73 6.00 5.84
N LEU A 116 -2.97 5.28 4.75
CA LEU A 116 -1.91 4.68 3.96
C LEU A 116 -1.10 5.78 3.24
N ASP A 117 0.22 5.75 3.38
CA ASP A 117 1.14 6.46 2.50
C ASP A 117 1.17 5.72 1.15
N ALA A 118 0.21 6.11 0.30
CA ALA A 118 0.01 5.52 -1.02
C ALA A 118 1.29 5.50 -1.88
N LYS A 119 2.14 6.52 -1.77
CA LYS A 119 3.38 6.60 -2.57
C LYS A 119 4.42 5.60 -2.08
N ALA A 120 4.61 5.51 -0.75
CA ALA A 120 5.53 4.55 -0.17
C ALA A 120 5.09 3.10 -0.49
N PHE A 121 3.79 2.83 -0.40
CA PHE A 121 3.25 1.50 -0.72
C PHE A 121 3.41 1.15 -2.21
N VAL A 122 3.08 2.04 -3.14
CA VAL A 122 3.25 1.80 -4.58
C VAL A 122 4.72 1.64 -4.96
N ALA A 123 5.61 2.41 -4.34
CA ALA A 123 7.05 2.24 -4.53
C ALA A 123 7.53 0.87 -4.06
N ALA A 124 7.05 0.38 -2.91
CA ALA A 124 7.36 -0.94 -2.40
C ALA A 124 6.78 -2.07 -3.28
N LEU A 125 5.55 -1.92 -3.78
CA LEU A 125 4.95 -2.84 -4.75
C LEU A 125 5.80 -2.99 -6.03
N SER A 126 6.39 -1.90 -6.49
CA SER A 126 7.18 -1.85 -7.73
C SER A 126 8.67 -2.14 -7.51
N ALA A 127 9.10 -2.33 -6.26
CA ALA A 127 10.49 -2.62 -5.95
C ALA A 127 10.87 -4.01 -6.52
N PRO A 128 12.06 -4.16 -7.10
CA PRO A 128 12.55 -5.48 -7.48
C PRO A 128 12.55 -6.37 -6.24
N VAL A 129 12.04 -7.59 -6.37
CA VAL A 129 12.18 -8.61 -5.34
C VAL A 129 13.68 -8.81 -5.16
N ASN A 130 14.25 -8.34 -4.06
CA ASN A 130 15.62 -8.66 -3.72
C ASN A 130 15.67 -10.18 -3.58
N ALA A 131 16.22 -10.85 -4.60
CA ALA A 131 16.51 -12.27 -4.60
C ALA A 131 17.69 -12.56 -3.65
N SER A 132 17.55 -12.21 -2.37
CA SER A 132 18.56 -12.44 -1.33
C SER A 132 18.24 -13.63 -0.44
N GLU A 133 17.20 -14.41 -0.75
CA GLU A 133 16.94 -15.72 -0.14
C GLU A 133 16.76 -16.74 -1.25
N GLU A 134 17.87 -17.27 -1.79
CA GLU A 134 18.01 -18.63 -2.36
C GLU A 134 19.38 -18.77 -3.08
N VAL A 135 20.48 -18.70 -2.33
CA VAL A 135 21.71 -19.46 -2.67
C VAL A 135 22.27 -20.00 -1.36
N SER A 136 21.65 -21.05 -0.86
CA SER A 136 22.19 -21.94 0.17
C SER A 136 21.65 -23.33 -0.13
N ALA A 137 22.13 -23.88 -1.25
CA ALA A 137 22.05 -25.30 -1.57
C ALA A 137 23.46 -25.76 -1.97
#